data_AF-A0A2V8PR41-F1
#
_entry.id   AF-A0A2V8PR41-F1
#
_cell.length_a   1.000
_cell.length_b   1.000
_cell.length_c   1.000
_cell.angle_alpha   90.00
_cell.angle_beta   90.00
_cell.angle_gamma   90.00
#
_symmetry.space_group_name_H-M   'P 1'
#
loop_
_entity.id
_entity.type
_entity.pdbx_description
1 polymer ?
#
loop_
_entity_poly.entity_id
_entity_poly.type
_entity_poly.pdbx_seq_one_letter_code
_entity_poly.pdbx_strand_id
1 'polypeptide(L)'
;FSELPVEPPNVQPLSPAYVVRLPDGSDVAVAVNERQFEDDLRQTFPECAEPAVTFYRKLLEFNDPDRASACTATSTYFTNCSLRFRRFIDVQLQTLTQCTSDRLSLAGAARALTLPHRGMWTIQGGAQALANALAESLKKSGGTLRLNAPVLRFAYSSDGQPMGVDLLSGERVPATQAIISNLTIWDTYGKLIGLARTPSSVSKQLKQLRGWGAYLLFLSMDQAAAQRLKSNRIVVLTDWLEGQNYLPDQTQLVFAIAPDACRAPEGKFAVTVSTLTDAKEWFAFHEDESTHEQKDQATLELVWARLHTAMPELGDEVEVIETATPQTFYETTRRKFGMVGGLCASRVSVVSENNFRTIFPNVFLVGDTVSSSPGLAGISESAKALADVICQEL
;
A
#
# COMPACT_ATOMS: atom_id res chain seq x y z
N PHE A 1 -1.03 -9.52 19.07
CA PHE A 1 0.01 -9.18 20.08
C PHE A 1 -0.36 -9.66 21.47
N SER A 2 -1.61 -9.55 21.93
CA SER A 2 -2.06 -10.12 23.21
C SER A 2 -1.75 -11.62 23.39
N GLU A 3 -1.67 -12.36 22.28
CA GLU A 3 -1.35 -13.79 22.26
C GLU A 3 0.13 -14.09 21.96
N LEU A 4 0.98 -13.08 21.76
CA LEU A 4 2.38 -13.26 21.37
C LEU A 4 3.31 -13.14 22.59
N PRO A 5 4.45 -13.87 22.64
CA PRO A 5 5.42 -13.81 23.73
C PRO A 5 6.32 -12.55 23.71
N VAL A 6 5.82 -11.45 23.15
CA VAL A 6 6.51 -10.16 23.03
C VAL A 6 5.53 -9.03 23.24
N GLU A 7 6.04 -7.91 23.77
CA GLU A 7 5.27 -6.67 23.84
C GLU A 7 5.03 -6.09 22.44
N PRO A 8 3.85 -5.49 22.18
CA PRO A 8 3.64 -4.72 20.97
C PRO A 8 4.56 -3.48 20.93
N PRO A 9 4.96 -3.01 19.74
CA PRO A 9 5.59 -1.70 19.61
C PRO A 9 4.71 -0.59 20.19
N ASN A 10 5.33 0.47 20.70
CA ASN A 10 4.58 1.65 21.15
C ASN A 10 3.91 2.34 19.95
N VAL A 11 2.68 2.80 20.14
CA VAL A 11 1.88 3.47 19.12
C VAL A 11 1.29 4.76 19.63
N GLN A 12 1.15 5.74 18.74
CA GLN A 12 0.47 7.00 19.03
C GLN A 12 -0.68 7.22 18.06
N PRO A 13 -1.88 7.62 18.53
CA PRO A 13 -3.00 7.92 17.65
C PRO A 13 -2.68 9.16 16.81
N LEU A 14 -3.22 9.17 15.59
CA LEU A 14 -3.16 10.31 14.68
C LEU A 14 -4.46 11.11 14.75
N SER A 15 -4.36 12.43 14.85
CA SER A 15 -5.50 13.33 14.79
C SER A 15 -5.09 14.66 14.13
N PRO A 16 -5.63 15.01 12.95
CA PRO A 16 -6.40 14.14 12.06
C PRO A 16 -5.60 12.88 11.64
N ALA A 17 -6.29 11.86 11.12
CA ALA A 17 -5.61 10.68 10.58
C ALA A 17 -4.68 11.07 9.41
N TYR A 18 -5.17 11.94 8.54
CA TYR A 18 -4.44 12.67 7.51
C TYR A 18 -5.29 13.84 7.01
N VAL A 19 -4.68 14.75 6.25
CA VAL A 19 -5.38 15.79 5.47
C VAL A 19 -5.36 15.43 3.99
N VAL A 20 -6.43 15.70 3.27
CA VAL A 20 -6.43 15.69 1.80
C VAL A 20 -6.37 17.12 1.30
N ARG A 21 -5.36 17.45 0.51
CA ARG A 21 -5.20 18.76 -0.14
C ARG A 21 -5.62 18.69 -1.60
N LEU A 22 -6.43 19.66 -2.02
CA LEU A 22 -6.91 19.81 -3.40
C LEU A 22 -6.06 20.83 -4.19
N PRO A 23 -6.13 20.84 -5.53
CA PRO A 23 -5.33 21.74 -6.37
C PRO A 23 -5.57 23.23 -6.11
N ASP A 24 -6.72 23.60 -5.56
CA ASP A 24 -7.05 24.99 -5.20
C ASP A 24 -6.54 25.40 -3.80
N GLY A 25 -5.77 24.52 -3.13
CA GLY A 25 -5.23 24.74 -1.78
C GLY A 25 -6.21 24.43 -0.65
N SER A 26 -7.44 23.99 -0.95
CA SER A 26 -8.39 23.56 0.08
C SER A 26 -7.91 22.27 0.76
N ASP A 27 -8.06 22.21 2.07
CA ASP A 27 -7.70 21.05 2.89
C ASP A 27 -8.93 20.48 3.57
N VAL A 28 -9.09 19.17 3.52
CA VAL A 28 -10.11 18.43 4.28
C VAL A 28 -9.42 17.51 5.27
N ALA A 29 -9.65 17.73 6.56
CA ALA A 29 -9.07 16.92 7.63
C ALA A 29 -9.90 15.64 7.84
N VAL A 30 -9.30 14.48 7.59
CA VAL A 30 -10.01 13.19 7.69
C VAL A 30 -9.91 12.66 9.11
N ALA A 31 -11.06 12.21 9.63
CA ALA A 31 -11.22 11.56 10.93
C ALA A 31 -10.84 12.41 12.17
N VAL A 32 -11.37 13.64 12.25
CA VAL A 32 -11.28 14.49 13.46
C VAL A 32 -12.45 14.20 14.41
N ASN A 33 -13.66 14.59 14.00
CA ASN A 33 -14.94 14.17 14.54
C ASN A 33 -15.97 14.25 13.41
N GLU A 34 -17.07 13.51 13.52
CA GLU A 34 -18.03 13.34 12.43
C GLU A 34 -18.68 14.66 12.00
N ARG A 35 -19.12 15.49 12.95
CA ARG A 35 -19.77 16.78 12.65
C ARG A 35 -18.81 17.73 11.92
N GLN A 36 -17.60 17.90 12.45
CA GLN A 36 -16.59 18.76 11.83
C GLN A 36 -16.23 18.27 10.43
N PHE A 37 -16.09 16.95 10.25
CA PHE A 37 -15.79 16.38 8.95
C PHE A 37 -16.91 16.65 7.94
N GLU A 38 -18.19 16.51 8.33
CA GLU A 38 -19.30 16.88 7.46
C GLU A 38 -19.32 18.38 7.13
N ASP A 39 -19.03 19.24 8.11
CA ASP A 39 -18.99 20.69 7.90
C ASP A 39 -17.85 21.08 6.94
N ASP A 40 -16.68 20.46 7.09
CA ASP A 40 -15.53 20.61 6.17
C ASP A 40 -15.91 20.15 4.74
N LEU A 41 -16.68 19.05 4.60
CA LEU A 41 -17.19 18.60 3.30
C LEU A 41 -18.14 19.62 2.68
N ARG A 42 -19.09 20.17 3.46
CA ARG A 42 -20.05 21.17 2.97
C ARG A 42 -19.34 22.45 2.54
N GLN A 43 -18.34 22.88 3.32
CA GLN A 43 -17.56 24.08 3.01
C GLN A 43 -16.66 23.87 1.79
N THR A 44 -16.04 22.71 1.68
CA THR A 44 -15.08 22.42 0.60
C THR A 44 -15.79 22.15 -0.70
N PHE A 45 -16.92 21.43 -0.71
CA PHE A 45 -17.67 21.05 -1.91
C PHE A 45 -19.10 21.64 -1.92
N PRO A 46 -19.26 22.98 -1.89
CA PRO A 46 -20.57 23.61 -1.84
C PRO A 46 -21.46 23.24 -3.04
N GLU A 47 -20.85 22.90 -4.18
CA GLU A 47 -21.53 22.49 -5.40
C GLU A 47 -22.25 21.13 -5.28
N CYS A 48 -21.86 20.29 -4.31
CA CYS A 48 -22.50 19.00 -4.06
C CYS A 48 -22.49 18.62 -2.56
N ALA A 49 -22.69 19.60 -1.69
CA ALA A 49 -22.54 19.47 -0.24
C ALA A 49 -23.35 18.32 0.36
N GLU A 50 -24.66 18.29 0.12
CA GLU A 50 -25.54 17.24 0.66
C GLU A 50 -25.30 15.86 0.02
N PRO A 51 -25.10 15.73 -1.31
CA PRO A 51 -24.65 14.49 -1.92
C PRO A 51 -23.33 13.95 -1.32
N ALA A 52 -22.34 14.83 -1.07
CA ALA A 52 -21.04 14.46 -0.51
C ALA A 52 -21.17 13.90 0.93
N VAL A 53 -21.93 14.58 1.79
CA VAL A 53 -22.21 14.11 3.16
C VAL A 53 -23.01 12.80 3.13
N THR A 54 -24.04 12.72 2.29
CA THR A 54 -24.87 11.51 2.13
C THR A 54 -24.03 10.31 1.71
N PHE A 55 -23.07 10.50 0.81
CA PHE A 55 -22.14 9.45 0.40
C PHE A 55 -21.35 8.91 1.60
N TYR A 56 -20.75 9.77 2.43
CA TYR A 56 -19.98 9.32 3.59
C TYR A 56 -20.83 8.64 4.67
N ARG A 57 -22.02 9.17 4.99
CA ARG A 57 -22.95 8.52 5.91
C ARG A 57 -23.30 7.11 5.46
N LYS A 58 -23.54 6.93 4.17
CA LYS A 58 -23.79 5.61 3.58
C LYS A 58 -22.61 4.65 3.71
N LEU A 59 -21.37 5.14 3.64
CA LEU A 59 -20.19 4.30 3.89
C LEU A 59 -20.10 3.85 5.35
N LEU A 60 -20.48 4.70 6.31
CA LEU A 60 -20.47 4.39 7.74
C LEU A 60 -21.56 3.39 8.14
N GLU A 61 -22.71 3.44 7.49
CA GLU A 61 -23.81 2.48 7.67
C GLU A 61 -23.51 1.09 7.07
N PHE A 62 -22.45 0.97 6.27
CA PHE A 62 -22.12 -0.26 5.56
C PHE A 62 -21.51 -1.30 6.51
N ASN A 63 -22.38 -2.06 7.18
CA ASN A 63 -21.99 -3.05 8.18
C ASN A 63 -21.77 -4.47 7.66
N ASP A 64 -22.24 -4.83 6.45
CA ASP A 64 -22.06 -6.17 5.88
C ASP A 64 -22.25 -6.14 4.34
N PRO A 65 -21.43 -6.83 3.53
CA PRO A 65 -21.57 -6.80 2.08
C PRO A 65 -22.65 -7.78 1.62
N ASP A 66 -23.87 -7.30 1.39
CA ASP A 66 -24.77 -8.02 0.50
C ASP A 66 -24.10 -8.20 -0.88
N ARG A 67 -24.25 -9.39 -1.50
CA ARG A 67 -23.59 -9.75 -2.77
C ARG A 67 -23.77 -8.71 -3.90
N ALA A 68 -24.86 -7.95 -3.89
CA ALA A 68 -25.17 -6.94 -4.90
C ALA A 68 -24.30 -5.67 -4.77
N SER A 69 -24.02 -5.21 -3.55
CA SER A 69 -23.19 -4.02 -3.29
C SER A 69 -21.69 -4.35 -3.38
N ALA A 70 -21.31 -5.61 -3.16
CA ALA A 70 -19.95 -6.12 -3.40
C ALA A 70 -19.53 -6.05 -4.89
N CYS A 71 -20.49 -6.03 -5.82
CA CYS A 71 -20.22 -6.05 -7.27
C CYS A 71 -20.37 -4.69 -7.95
N THR A 72 -20.94 -3.69 -7.27
CA THR A 72 -21.25 -2.39 -7.85
C THR A 72 -20.08 -1.42 -7.66
N ALA A 73 -19.59 -0.83 -8.75
CA ALA A 73 -18.51 0.15 -8.71
C ALA A 73 -18.89 1.37 -7.87
N THR A 74 -17.98 1.86 -7.03
CA THR A 74 -18.23 3.01 -6.14
C THR A 74 -18.66 4.24 -6.93
N SER A 75 -18.13 4.42 -8.14
CA SER A 75 -18.45 5.55 -9.01
C SER A 75 -19.93 5.67 -9.38
N THR A 76 -20.72 4.59 -9.32
CA THR A 76 -22.16 4.66 -9.61
C THR A 76 -22.95 5.41 -8.54
N TYR A 77 -22.34 5.65 -7.37
CA TYR A 77 -22.94 6.42 -6.28
C TYR A 77 -22.60 7.91 -6.34
N PHE A 78 -21.92 8.37 -7.40
CA PHE A 78 -21.54 9.78 -7.60
C PHE A 78 -22.44 10.54 -8.57
N THR A 79 -23.61 10.02 -8.95
CA THR A 79 -24.49 10.66 -9.96
C THR A 79 -24.81 12.13 -9.65
N ASN A 80 -24.90 12.50 -8.37
CA ASN A 80 -25.17 13.88 -7.92
C ASN A 80 -23.95 14.55 -7.26
N CYS A 81 -22.76 13.98 -7.39
CA CYS A 81 -21.52 14.54 -6.84
C CYS A 81 -20.72 15.25 -7.93
N SER A 82 -19.98 16.29 -7.57
CA SER A 82 -19.06 16.96 -8.49
C SER A 82 -17.87 16.07 -8.85
N LEU A 83 -17.22 16.38 -9.98
CA LEU A 83 -15.97 15.72 -10.34
C LEU A 83 -14.87 16.00 -9.30
N ARG A 84 -14.84 17.21 -8.74
CA ARG A 84 -13.91 17.60 -7.67
C ARG A 84 -14.07 16.73 -6.42
N PHE A 85 -15.31 16.49 -5.96
CA PHE A 85 -15.57 15.55 -4.86
C PHE A 85 -15.18 14.11 -5.22
N ARG A 86 -15.48 13.66 -6.45
CA ARG A 86 -15.05 12.34 -6.90
C ARG A 86 -13.52 12.18 -6.85
N ARG A 87 -12.74 13.21 -7.22
CA ARG A 87 -11.28 13.17 -7.12
C ARG A 87 -10.77 13.18 -5.69
N PHE A 88 -11.43 13.92 -4.81
CA PHE A 88 -11.18 13.83 -3.36
C PHE A 88 -11.38 12.40 -2.84
N ILE A 89 -12.35 11.64 -3.35
CA ILE A 89 -12.49 10.21 -3.01
C ILE A 89 -11.42 9.36 -3.70
N ASP A 90 -11.17 9.55 -5.00
CA ASP A 90 -10.24 8.74 -5.77
C ASP A 90 -8.80 8.82 -5.23
N VAL A 91 -8.34 9.98 -4.79
CA VAL A 91 -6.98 10.13 -4.23
C VAL A 91 -6.80 9.35 -2.92
N GLN A 92 -7.84 9.31 -2.09
CA GLN A 92 -7.85 8.51 -0.85
C GLN A 92 -7.92 7.02 -1.16
N LEU A 93 -8.82 6.60 -2.05
CA LEU A 93 -8.93 5.20 -2.47
C LEU A 93 -7.65 4.70 -3.13
N GLN A 94 -7.01 5.53 -3.96
CA GLN A 94 -5.76 5.18 -4.61
C GLN A 94 -4.64 4.99 -3.58
N THR A 95 -4.53 5.87 -2.59
CA THR A 95 -3.57 5.75 -1.48
C THR A 95 -3.78 4.46 -0.69
N LEU A 96 -5.03 4.18 -0.30
CA LEU A 96 -5.34 3.08 0.61
C LEU A 96 -5.40 1.73 -0.10
N THR A 97 -5.88 1.68 -1.34
CA THR A 97 -6.28 0.43 -2.01
C THR A 97 -5.64 0.19 -3.36
N GLN A 98 -4.87 1.14 -3.89
CA GLN A 98 -4.31 1.08 -5.25
C GLN A 98 -5.39 1.03 -6.36
N CYS A 99 -6.61 1.48 -6.05
CA CYS A 99 -7.75 1.59 -6.95
C CYS A 99 -8.39 2.98 -6.90
N THR A 100 -9.07 3.31 -7.99
CA THR A 100 -10.04 4.40 -8.11
C THR A 100 -11.48 3.89 -7.95
N SER A 101 -12.41 4.82 -7.73
CA SER A 101 -13.82 4.55 -7.47
C SER A 101 -14.58 3.81 -8.59
N ASP A 102 -14.12 3.91 -9.84
CA ASP A 102 -14.70 3.18 -10.98
C ASP A 102 -14.35 1.69 -10.99
N ARG A 103 -13.27 1.31 -10.31
CA ARG A 103 -12.78 -0.06 -10.28
C ARG A 103 -13.01 -0.77 -8.95
N LEU A 104 -13.16 0.01 -7.87
CA LEU A 104 -13.40 -0.52 -6.53
C LEU A 104 -14.89 -0.63 -6.24
N SER A 105 -15.32 -1.75 -5.67
CA SER A 105 -16.71 -1.90 -5.22
C SER A 105 -17.03 -0.99 -4.04
N LEU A 106 -18.32 -0.67 -3.84
CA LEU A 106 -18.73 0.15 -2.69
C LEU A 106 -18.30 -0.48 -1.36
N ALA A 107 -18.36 -1.81 -1.23
CA ALA A 107 -17.88 -2.52 -0.05
C ALA A 107 -16.38 -2.32 0.19
N GLY A 108 -15.56 -2.40 -0.87
CA GLY A 108 -14.13 -2.11 -0.79
C GLY A 108 -13.85 -0.65 -0.40
N ALA A 109 -14.59 0.29 -0.99
CA ALA A 109 -14.48 1.70 -0.66
C ALA A 109 -14.90 2.01 0.78
N ALA A 110 -15.99 1.42 1.28
CA ALA A 110 -16.43 1.56 2.65
C ALA A 110 -15.36 1.07 3.63
N ARG A 111 -14.78 -0.13 3.40
CA ARG A 111 -13.70 -0.65 4.23
C ARG A 111 -12.48 0.27 4.26
N ALA A 112 -12.10 0.83 3.11
CA ALA A 112 -10.93 1.72 3.02
C ALA A 112 -11.20 3.09 3.67
N LEU A 113 -12.27 3.77 3.28
CA LEU A 113 -12.56 5.15 3.66
C LEU A 113 -13.08 5.28 5.09
N THR A 114 -13.60 4.22 5.70
CA THR A 114 -14.00 4.23 7.12
C THR A 114 -12.85 3.89 8.07
N LEU A 115 -11.75 3.30 7.56
CA LEU A 115 -10.58 2.96 8.38
C LEU A 115 -10.05 4.17 9.18
N PRO A 116 -9.88 5.37 8.59
CA PRO A 116 -9.45 6.55 9.34
C PRO A 116 -10.38 6.90 10.50
N HIS A 117 -11.69 6.76 10.32
CA HIS A 117 -12.71 7.06 11.33
C HIS A 117 -12.75 6.04 12.46
N ARG A 118 -12.19 4.84 12.27
CA ARG A 118 -11.96 3.84 13.32
C ARG A 118 -10.66 4.08 14.09
N GLY A 119 -9.86 5.07 13.66
CA GLY A 119 -8.57 5.43 14.21
C GLY A 119 -7.41 4.98 13.32
N MET A 120 -6.38 5.81 13.27
CA MET A 120 -5.09 5.46 12.70
C MET A 120 -4.00 5.76 13.73
N TRP A 121 -2.95 4.94 13.70
CA TRP A 121 -1.84 5.06 14.62
C TRP A 121 -0.53 5.10 13.85
N THR A 122 0.43 5.78 14.45
CA THR A 122 1.83 5.71 14.04
C THR A 122 2.58 4.81 15.00
N ILE A 123 3.51 4.02 14.48
CA ILE A 123 4.34 3.10 15.26
C ILE A 123 5.63 3.82 15.60
N GLN A 124 5.94 3.93 16.90
CA GLN A 124 7.23 4.46 17.33
C GLN A 124 8.34 3.50 16.90
N GLY A 125 9.40 4.01 16.27
CA GLY A 125 10.39 3.18 15.57
C GLY A 125 9.92 2.66 14.20
N GLY A 126 8.73 3.06 13.75
CA GLY A 126 8.16 2.77 12.43
C GLY A 126 7.98 1.28 12.12
N ALA A 127 7.88 0.95 10.84
CA ALA A 127 7.65 -0.42 10.37
C ALA A 127 8.73 -1.42 10.84
N GLN A 128 9.97 -0.96 11.04
CA GLN A 128 11.07 -1.80 11.53
C GLN A 128 10.82 -2.31 12.95
N ALA A 129 10.27 -1.47 13.84
CA ALA A 129 9.96 -1.88 15.21
C ALA A 129 8.93 -3.03 15.23
N LEU A 130 7.93 -2.96 14.36
CA LEU A 130 6.95 -4.04 14.18
C LEU A 130 7.60 -5.32 13.65
N ALA A 131 8.41 -5.22 12.59
CA ALA A 131 9.10 -6.37 12.01
C ALA A 131 10.01 -7.06 13.04
N ASN A 132 10.76 -6.28 13.83
CA ASN A 132 11.61 -6.79 14.89
C ASN A 132 10.80 -7.51 15.97
N ALA A 133 9.70 -6.91 16.44
CA ALA A 133 8.85 -7.54 17.46
C ALA A 133 8.29 -8.89 16.97
N LEU A 134 7.81 -8.95 15.71
CA LEU A 134 7.31 -10.21 15.11
C LEU A 134 8.43 -11.24 14.91
N ALA A 135 9.63 -10.82 14.52
CA ALA A 135 10.79 -11.71 14.39
C ALA A 135 11.22 -12.29 15.74
N GLU A 136 11.21 -11.49 16.80
CA GLU A 136 11.50 -11.96 18.16
C GLU A 136 10.40 -12.87 18.70
N SER A 137 9.13 -12.56 18.40
CA SER A 137 8.00 -13.45 18.69
C SER A 137 8.20 -14.82 18.07
N LEU A 138 8.54 -14.87 16.78
CA LEU A 138 8.80 -16.12 16.06
C LEU A 138 9.89 -16.95 16.76
N LYS A 139 11.02 -16.33 17.12
CA LYS A 139 12.14 -17.01 17.80
C LYS A 139 11.74 -17.55 19.17
N LYS A 140 11.04 -16.74 19.98
CA LYS A 140 10.56 -17.16 21.32
C LYS A 140 9.55 -18.30 21.26
N SER A 141 8.78 -18.38 20.17
CA SER A 141 7.88 -19.50 19.90
C SER A 141 8.59 -20.74 19.32
N GLY A 142 9.93 -20.76 19.27
CA GLY A 142 10.72 -21.89 18.76
C GLY A 142 10.94 -21.88 17.25
N GLY A 143 10.49 -20.85 16.55
CA GLY A 143 10.73 -20.67 15.12
C GLY A 143 12.18 -20.28 14.81
N THR A 144 12.62 -20.59 13.59
CA THR A 144 13.96 -20.21 13.10
C THR A 144 13.84 -19.14 12.03
N LEU A 145 14.60 -18.05 12.17
CA LEU A 145 14.72 -17.01 11.16
C LEU A 145 16.07 -17.13 10.44
N ARG A 146 16.05 -17.34 9.13
CA ARG A 146 17.25 -17.41 8.28
C ARG A 146 17.30 -16.18 7.38
N LEU A 147 18.28 -15.31 7.62
CA LEU A 147 18.60 -14.17 6.75
C LEU A 147 19.63 -14.58 5.71
N ASN A 148 19.76 -13.81 4.63
CA ASN A 148 20.70 -14.09 3.54
C ASN A 148 20.56 -15.51 2.95
N ALA A 149 19.34 -16.06 2.98
CA ALA A 149 19.00 -17.40 2.49
C ALA A 149 18.00 -17.31 1.33
N PRO A 150 18.38 -16.73 0.18
CA PRO A 150 17.47 -16.54 -0.94
C PRO A 150 16.99 -17.89 -1.51
N VAL A 151 15.67 -18.08 -1.52
CA VAL A 151 15.02 -19.23 -2.14
C VAL A 151 15.09 -19.11 -3.67
N LEU A 152 15.63 -20.14 -4.33
CA LEU A 152 15.67 -20.23 -5.78
C LEU A 152 14.32 -20.69 -6.34
N ARG A 153 13.79 -21.79 -5.80
CA ARG A 153 12.54 -22.44 -6.27
C ARG A 153 11.98 -23.40 -5.22
N PHE A 154 10.78 -23.92 -5.47
CA PHE A 154 10.30 -25.10 -4.73
C PHE A 154 11.07 -26.36 -5.13
N ALA A 155 11.36 -27.18 -4.12
CA ALA A 155 11.87 -28.53 -4.30
C ALA A 155 10.68 -29.47 -4.56
N TYR A 156 10.80 -30.33 -5.56
CA TYR A 156 9.74 -31.25 -5.96
C TYR A 156 10.13 -32.70 -5.73
N SER A 157 9.17 -33.49 -5.26
CA SER A 157 9.25 -34.94 -5.22
C SER A 157 9.12 -35.57 -6.61
N SER A 158 9.32 -36.89 -6.71
CA SER A 158 9.21 -37.64 -7.97
C SER A 158 7.80 -37.64 -8.56
N ASP A 159 6.77 -37.57 -7.73
CA ASP A 159 5.36 -37.41 -8.10
C ASP A 159 4.96 -35.96 -8.37
N GLY A 160 5.91 -35.02 -8.28
CA GLY A 160 5.72 -33.63 -8.66
C GLY A 160 5.06 -32.74 -7.61
N GLN A 161 5.04 -33.17 -6.34
CA GLN A 161 4.54 -32.37 -5.22
C GLN A 161 5.65 -31.51 -4.60
N PRO A 162 5.36 -30.25 -4.20
CA PRO A 162 6.30 -29.44 -3.43
C PRO A 162 6.62 -30.09 -2.09
N MET A 163 7.90 -30.28 -1.80
CA MET A 163 8.39 -30.93 -0.58
C MET A 163 9.39 -30.09 0.23
N GLY A 164 9.53 -28.81 -0.15
CA GLY A 164 10.47 -27.87 0.46
C GLY A 164 10.92 -26.80 -0.53
N VAL A 165 12.07 -26.20 -0.25
CA VAL A 165 12.68 -25.16 -1.07
C VAL A 165 14.14 -25.49 -1.38
N ASP A 166 14.57 -25.18 -2.60
CA ASP A 166 15.99 -25.13 -2.97
C ASP A 166 16.47 -23.68 -2.81
N LEU A 167 17.57 -23.47 -2.09
CA LEU A 167 18.21 -22.15 -1.92
C LEU A 167 19.23 -21.90 -3.03
N LEU A 168 19.58 -20.63 -3.30
CA LEU A 168 20.66 -20.29 -4.24
C LEU A 168 22.03 -20.83 -3.82
N SER A 169 22.22 -21.12 -2.53
CA SER A 169 23.44 -21.77 -2.02
C SER A 169 23.57 -23.23 -2.46
N GLY A 170 22.54 -23.81 -3.07
CA GLY A 170 22.45 -25.25 -3.38
C GLY A 170 21.91 -26.10 -2.23
N GLU A 171 21.68 -25.51 -1.05
CA GLU A 171 21.05 -26.19 0.07
C GLU A 171 19.56 -26.44 -0.20
N ARG A 172 19.06 -27.61 0.19
CA ARG A 172 17.63 -27.91 0.22
C ARG A 172 17.11 -27.85 1.66
N VAL A 173 16.02 -27.12 1.85
CA VAL A 173 15.28 -27.06 3.10
C VAL A 173 13.96 -27.81 2.93
N PRO A 174 13.78 -28.97 3.58
CA PRO A 174 12.54 -29.75 3.46
C PRO A 174 11.38 -29.06 4.20
N ALA A 175 10.16 -29.23 3.68
CA ALA A 175 8.91 -28.85 4.35
C ALA A 175 8.07 -30.10 4.59
N THR A 176 7.75 -30.39 5.85
CA THR A 176 7.02 -31.61 6.24
C THR A 176 5.51 -31.45 6.18
N GLN A 177 5.00 -30.22 6.39
CA GLN A 177 3.57 -29.94 6.45
C GLN A 177 3.14 -28.96 5.35
N ALA A 178 3.71 -27.76 5.34
CA ALA A 178 3.31 -26.70 4.43
C ALA A 178 4.47 -25.79 4.02
N ILE A 179 4.29 -25.10 2.89
CA ILE A 179 5.13 -23.99 2.44
C ILE A 179 4.23 -22.75 2.34
N ILE A 180 4.60 -21.67 3.02
CA ILE A 180 3.86 -20.40 2.95
C ILE A 180 4.75 -19.36 2.26
N SER A 181 4.32 -18.89 1.09
CA SER A 181 5.03 -17.87 0.32
C SER A 181 4.49 -16.48 0.63
N ASN A 182 5.36 -15.60 1.13
CA ASN A 182 5.11 -14.15 1.25
C ASN A 182 5.74 -13.34 0.10
N LEU A 183 6.08 -14.00 -1.02
CA LEU A 183 6.48 -13.29 -2.24
C LEU A 183 5.23 -12.77 -2.97
N THR A 184 5.43 -11.82 -3.88
CA THR A 184 4.32 -11.38 -4.74
C THR A 184 3.69 -12.57 -5.48
N ILE A 185 2.40 -12.47 -5.81
CA ILE A 185 1.70 -13.55 -6.51
C ILE A 185 2.41 -13.93 -7.83
N TRP A 186 2.97 -12.95 -8.54
CA TRP A 186 3.74 -13.24 -9.75
C TRP A 186 5.06 -13.93 -9.48
N ASP A 187 5.78 -13.55 -8.42
CA ASP A 187 7.06 -14.17 -8.06
C ASP A 187 6.84 -15.60 -7.56
N THR A 188 5.78 -15.85 -6.81
CA THR A 188 5.46 -17.21 -6.35
C THR A 188 5.16 -18.14 -7.54
N TYR A 189 4.26 -17.76 -8.44
CA TYR A 189 3.95 -18.60 -9.61
C TYR A 189 5.10 -18.63 -10.64
N GLY A 190 5.74 -17.50 -10.89
CA GLY A 190 6.78 -17.38 -11.92
C GLY A 190 8.12 -17.97 -11.51
N LYS A 191 8.59 -17.70 -10.28
CA LYS A 191 9.91 -18.10 -9.79
C LYS A 191 9.85 -19.38 -8.95
N LEU A 192 8.98 -19.43 -7.93
CA LEU A 192 8.99 -20.54 -6.97
C LEU A 192 8.34 -21.81 -7.53
N ILE A 193 7.09 -21.70 -8.01
CA ILE A 193 6.38 -22.80 -8.68
C ILE A 193 7.00 -23.08 -10.05
N GLY A 194 7.36 -22.01 -10.76
CA GLY A 194 7.91 -22.06 -12.11
C GLY A 194 6.82 -22.07 -13.19
N LEU A 195 7.12 -21.39 -14.30
CA LEU A 195 6.19 -21.24 -15.42
C LEU A 195 5.73 -22.58 -16.01
N ALA A 196 6.61 -23.58 -16.07
CA ALA A 196 6.28 -24.91 -16.62
C ALA A 196 5.23 -25.67 -15.79
N ARG A 197 5.10 -25.35 -14.50
CA ARG A 197 4.11 -25.96 -13.59
C ARG A 197 2.92 -25.06 -13.32
N THR A 198 2.93 -23.83 -13.82
CA THR A 198 1.82 -22.89 -13.64
C THR A 198 0.75 -23.11 -14.72
N PRO A 199 -0.52 -23.37 -14.35
CA PRO A 199 -1.59 -23.54 -15.32
C PRO A 199 -1.75 -22.34 -16.24
N SER A 200 -2.18 -22.60 -17.47
CA SER A 200 -2.38 -21.54 -18.47
C SER A 200 -3.46 -20.53 -18.05
N SER A 201 -4.49 -20.98 -17.30
CA SER A 201 -5.53 -20.12 -16.71
C SER A 201 -4.93 -19.11 -15.73
N VAL A 202 -4.16 -19.59 -14.76
CA VAL A 202 -3.45 -18.74 -13.77
C VAL A 202 -2.51 -17.79 -14.49
N SER A 203 -1.72 -18.29 -15.46
CA SER A 203 -0.80 -17.46 -16.24
C SER A 203 -1.51 -16.33 -17.00
N LYS A 204 -2.69 -16.59 -17.58
CA LYS A 204 -3.50 -15.56 -18.25
C LYS A 204 -3.99 -14.50 -17.26
N GLN A 205 -4.42 -14.90 -16.08
CA GLN A 205 -4.90 -13.98 -15.04
C GLN A 205 -3.75 -13.11 -14.51
N LEU A 206 -2.59 -13.70 -14.22
CA LEU A 206 -1.39 -12.97 -13.79
C LEU A 206 -0.95 -11.89 -14.80
N LYS A 207 -1.16 -12.11 -16.11
CA LYS A 207 -0.87 -11.12 -17.16
C LYS A 207 -1.83 -9.92 -17.16
N GLN A 208 -3.03 -10.09 -16.63
CA GLN A 208 -4.04 -9.02 -16.52
C GLN A 208 -3.84 -8.16 -15.28
N LEU A 209 -3.22 -8.72 -14.24
CA LEU A 209 -2.90 -7.97 -13.02
C LEU A 209 -1.98 -6.79 -13.31
N ARG A 210 -2.19 -5.71 -12.55
CA ARG A 210 -1.37 -4.50 -12.56
C ARG A 210 -1.07 -4.16 -11.10
N GLY A 211 0.17 -3.78 -10.84
CA GLY A 211 0.63 -3.23 -9.57
C GLY A 211 1.37 -1.93 -9.85
N TRP A 212 1.53 -1.11 -8.82
CA TRP A 212 2.23 0.16 -8.91
C TRP A 212 3.65 0.04 -8.41
N GLY A 213 4.56 0.83 -8.97
CA GLY A 213 5.80 1.20 -8.31
C GLY A 213 5.58 2.46 -7.47
N ALA A 214 6.59 2.82 -6.67
CA ALA A 214 6.64 4.12 -6.02
C ALA A 214 7.99 4.78 -6.26
N TYR A 215 7.96 6.10 -6.36
CA TYR A 215 9.13 6.96 -6.31
C TYR A 215 9.07 7.77 -5.02
N LEU A 216 10.14 7.72 -4.23
CA LEU A 216 10.19 8.34 -2.90
C LEU A 216 11.28 9.42 -2.87
N LEU A 217 10.96 10.52 -2.20
CA LEU A 217 11.93 11.48 -1.70
C LEU A 217 12.03 11.33 -0.18
N PHE A 218 13.24 11.14 0.32
CA PHE A 218 13.57 11.27 1.73
C PHE A 218 14.08 12.67 1.98
N LEU A 219 13.34 13.44 2.78
CA LEU A 219 13.65 14.83 3.05
C LEU A 219 14.05 15.04 4.50
N SER A 220 14.91 16.03 4.71
CA SER A 220 15.07 16.68 6.00
C SER A 220 14.25 17.97 6.00
N MET A 221 13.51 18.23 7.07
CA MET A 221 12.65 19.41 7.19
C MET A 221 12.87 20.09 8.54
N ASP A 222 13.02 21.41 8.55
CA ASP A 222 13.14 22.14 9.81
C ASP A 222 11.80 22.16 10.57
N GLN A 223 11.88 22.21 11.91
CA GLN A 223 10.68 22.23 12.76
C GLN A 223 9.74 23.42 12.49
N ALA A 224 10.28 24.55 12.02
CA ALA A 224 9.49 25.74 11.68
C ALA A 224 8.50 25.47 10.54
N ALA A 225 8.92 24.75 9.49
CA ALA A 225 8.05 24.36 8.39
C ALA A 225 6.89 23.47 8.85
N ALA A 226 7.17 22.52 9.76
CA ALA A 226 6.15 21.63 10.30
C ALA A 226 5.01 22.39 10.99
N GLN A 227 5.31 23.49 11.68
CA GLN A 227 4.31 24.31 12.38
C GLN A 227 3.34 25.03 11.43
N ARG A 228 3.72 25.18 10.15
CA ARG A 228 2.88 25.79 9.12
C ARG A 228 1.94 24.77 8.45
N LEU A 229 2.16 23.48 8.67
CA LEU A 229 1.35 22.41 8.09
C LEU A 229 0.14 22.06 8.98
N LYS A 230 -1.00 21.72 8.35
CA LYS A 230 -2.20 21.29 9.08
C LYS A 230 -2.15 19.87 9.60
N SER A 231 -1.23 19.05 9.10
CA SER A 231 -1.07 17.66 9.52
C SER A 231 0.33 17.14 9.19
N ASN A 232 0.78 16.17 9.98
CA ASN A 232 1.98 15.39 9.71
C ASN A 232 1.80 14.40 8.55
N ARG A 233 0.58 14.22 8.04
CA ARG A 233 0.27 13.35 6.91
C ARG A 233 -0.69 14.05 5.97
N ILE A 234 -0.26 14.27 4.73
CA ILE A 234 -1.04 14.99 3.71
C ILE A 234 -1.06 14.16 2.43
N VAL A 235 -2.27 13.84 1.96
CA VAL A 235 -2.52 13.26 0.64
C VAL A 235 -2.85 14.41 -0.29
N VAL A 236 -2.02 14.65 -1.29
CA VAL A 236 -2.11 15.83 -2.14
C VAL A 236 -2.58 15.42 -3.54
N LEU A 237 -3.71 15.98 -3.98
CA LEU A 237 -4.08 16.02 -5.39
C LEU A 237 -3.46 17.28 -6.00
N THR A 238 -2.44 17.10 -6.82
CA THR A 238 -1.65 18.16 -7.47
C THR A 238 -1.89 18.12 -8.98
N ASP A 239 -1.73 19.26 -9.66
CA ASP A 239 -1.72 19.37 -11.14
C ASP A 239 -2.96 18.83 -11.87
N TRP A 240 -4.02 18.45 -11.15
CA TRP A 240 -5.27 17.99 -11.75
C TRP A 240 -6.17 19.18 -12.09
N LEU A 241 -6.66 19.21 -13.34
CA LEU A 241 -7.63 20.18 -13.82
C LEU A 241 -8.99 19.53 -14.04
N GLU A 242 -10.06 20.26 -13.73
CA GLU A 242 -11.41 19.76 -13.93
C GLU A 242 -11.68 19.39 -15.40
N GLY A 243 -12.28 18.23 -15.61
CA GLY A 243 -12.48 17.63 -16.94
C GLY A 243 -11.35 16.73 -17.42
N GLN A 244 -10.19 16.70 -16.74
CA GLN A 244 -9.11 15.76 -17.08
C GLN A 244 -9.26 14.40 -16.38
N ASN A 245 -8.64 13.39 -17.00
CA ASN A 245 -8.50 12.07 -16.41
C ASN A 245 -7.63 12.14 -15.15
N TYR A 246 -7.96 11.30 -14.17
CA TYR A 246 -7.12 11.14 -13.01
C TYR A 246 -5.98 10.18 -13.31
N LEU A 247 -4.75 10.68 -13.20
CA LEU A 247 -3.52 9.93 -13.46
C LEU A 247 -2.67 9.98 -12.18
N PRO A 248 -2.77 8.97 -11.29
CA PRO A 248 -2.18 9.02 -9.96
C PRO A 248 -0.67 9.36 -9.94
N ASP A 249 0.09 8.83 -10.88
CA ASP A 249 1.53 9.06 -11.05
C ASP A 249 1.87 10.52 -11.43
N GLN A 250 0.93 11.22 -12.06
CA GLN A 250 1.09 12.61 -12.50
C GLN A 250 0.39 13.61 -11.61
N THR A 251 -0.64 13.20 -10.85
CA THR A 251 -1.50 14.12 -10.11
C THR A 251 -1.59 13.85 -8.61
N GLN A 252 -0.85 12.87 -8.06
CA GLN A 252 -0.88 12.56 -6.63
C GLN A 252 0.50 12.55 -5.98
N LEU A 253 0.57 13.11 -4.77
CA LEU A 253 1.69 12.97 -3.84
C LEU A 253 1.17 12.56 -2.45
N VAL A 254 1.98 11.85 -1.67
CA VAL A 254 1.73 11.61 -0.25
C VAL A 254 2.91 12.11 0.54
N PHE A 255 2.67 13.06 1.44
CA PHE A 255 3.66 13.65 2.34
C PHE A 255 3.46 13.11 3.75
N ALA A 256 4.52 12.63 4.38
CA ALA A 256 4.47 12.11 5.75
C ALA A 256 5.71 12.47 6.56
N ILE A 257 5.50 13.14 7.69
CA ILE A 257 6.53 13.35 8.72
C ILE A 257 6.67 12.07 9.54
N ALA A 258 7.91 11.63 9.75
CA ALA A 258 8.19 10.49 10.60
C ALA A 258 7.80 10.80 12.06
N PRO A 259 7.25 9.82 12.80
CA PRO A 259 6.78 10.05 14.16
C PRO A 259 7.90 10.23 15.20
N ASP A 260 9.12 9.79 14.88
CA ASP A 260 10.23 9.74 15.83
C ASP A 260 11.23 10.85 15.57
N ALA A 261 11.49 11.68 16.59
CA ALA A 261 12.53 12.71 16.53
C ALA A 261 13.95 12.13 16.34
N CYS A 262 14.20 10.88 16.74
CA CYS A 262 15.52 10.24 16.59
C CYS A 262 15.88 9.85 15.14
N ARG A 263 14.97 10.03 14.18
CA ARG A 263 15.21 9.76 12.76
C ARG A 263 15.86 10.93 12.02
N ALA A 264 16.01 12.08 12.67
CA ALA A 264 16.65 13.25 12.14
C ALA A 264 17.54 13.92 13.21
N PRO A 265 18.51 14.75 12.81
CA PRO A 265 19.23 15.61 13.74
C PRO A 265 18.30 16.50 14.57
N GLU A 266 18.80 17.00 15.71
CA GLU A 266 18.07 17.96 16.53
C GLU A 266 17.61 19.18 15.72
N GLY A 267 16.39 19.64 15.95
CA GLY A 267 15.78 20.76 15.22
C GLY A 267 15.18 20.39 13.85
N LYS A 268 15.32 19.14 13.40
CA LYS A 268 14.78 18.67 12.12
C LYS A 268 13.83 17.47 12.27
N PHE A 269 13.03 17.25 11.24
CA PHE A 269 12.20 16.08 11.04
C PHE A 269 12.66 15.31 9.81
N ALA A 270 12.57 13.98 9.88
CA ALA A 270 12.65 13.12 8.70
C ALA A 270 11.27 13.07 8.03
N VAL A 271 11.22 13.29 6.73
CA VAL A 271 9.99 13.32 5.94
C VAL A 271 10.13 12.35 4.78
N THR A 272 9.04 11.68 4.44
CA THR A 272 8.93 10.89 3.21
C THR A 272 7.84 11.50 2.34
N VAL A 273 8.20 11.83 1.11
CA VAL A 273 7.25 12.15 0.04
C VAL A 273 7.23 10.99 -0.93
N SER A 274 6.06 10.51 -1.32
CA SER A 274 5.94 9.44 -2.30
C SER A 274 4.95 9.77 -3.40
N THR A 275 5.24 9.27 -4.60
CA THR A 275 4.33 9.26 -5.73
C THR A 275 4.28 7.88 -6.37
N LEU A 276 3.19 7.59 -7.07
CA LEU A 276 3.01 6.36 -7.81
C LEU A 276 3.76 6.45 -9.14
N THR A 277 4.19 5.32 -9.68
CA THR A 277 4.84 5.26 -11.00
C THR A 277 4.61 3.89 -11.63
N ASP A 278 4.63 3.79 -12.96
CA ASP A 278 4.72 2.48 -13.60
C ASP A 278 6.11 1.88 -13.33
N ALA A 279 6.13 0.87 -12.47
CA ALA A 279 7.33 0.15 -12.09
C ALA A 279 8.16 -0.30 -13.29
N LYS A 280 7.53 -0.73 -14.39
CA LYS A 280 8.24 -1.30 -15.55
C LYS A 280 9.09 -0.28 -16.28
N GLU A 281 8.69 0.99 -16.29
CA GLU A 281 9.44 2.03 -16.98
C GLU A 281 10.81 2.26 -16.34
N TRP A 282 11.01 1.82 -15.09
CA TRP A 282 12.31 1.87 -14.42
C TRP A 282 13.20 0.69 -14.79
N PHE A 283 12.66 -0.36 -15.42
CA PHE A 283 13.39 -1.55 -15.90
C PHE A 283 13.46 -1.60 -17.42
N ALA A 284 13.15 -0.50 -18.12
CA ALA A 284 13.47 -0.37 -19.53
C ALA A 284 14.98 -0.62 -19.72
N PHE A 285 15.37 -1.21 -20.85
CA PHE A 285 16.78 -1.45 -21.15
C PHE A 285 17.52 -0.11 -21.12
N HIS A 286 18.41 0.05 -20.14
CA HIS A 286 19.37 1.14 -20.08
C HIS A 286 20.58 0.70 -20.91
N GLU A 287 20.97 1.50 -21.90
CA GLU A 287 22.18 1.23 -22.70
C GLU A 287 23.44 1.40 -21.83
N ASP A 288 23.37 2.27 -20.81
CA ASP A 288 24.35 2.47 -19.74
C ASP A 288 23.70 3.00 -18.44
N GLU A 289 24.46 3.05 -17.35
CA GLU A 289 24.03 3.53 -16.01
C GLU A 289 23.53 5.00 -16.03
N SER A 290 24.05 5.82 -16.95
CA SER A 290 23.70 7.24 -17.04
C SER A 290 22.23 7.48 -17.42
N THR A 291 21.62 6.54 -18.14
CA THR A 291 20.19 6.63 -18.50
C THR A 291 19.29 6.51 -17.27
N HIS A 292 19.68 5.69 -16.28
CA HIS A 292 18.95 5.57 -15.03
C HIS A 292 19.08 6.84 -14.19
N GLU A 293 20.31 7.34 -14.02
CA GLU A 293 20.60 8.58 -13.28
C GLU A 293 19.87 9.79 -13.88
N GLN A 294 19.85 9.92 -15.21
CA GLN A 294 19.10 10.97 -15.90
C GLN A 294 17.60 10.87 -15.64
N LYS A 295 17.04 9.65 -15.66
CA LYS A 295 15.62 9.44 -15.37
C LYS A 295 15.30 9.77 -13.91
N ASP A 296 16.14 9.36 -12.97
CA ASP A 296 15.98 9.69 -11.55
C ASP A 296 16.01 11.21 -11.35
N GLN A 297 17.03 11.89 -11.87
CA GLN A 297 17.16 13.34 -11.80
C GLN A 297 15.96 14.09 -12.41
N ALA A 298 15.50 13.69 -13.59
CA ALA A 298 14.33 14.30 -14.22
C ALA A 298 13.04 14.05 -13.40
N THR A 299 12.91 12.88 -12.78
CA THR A 299 11.77 12.56 -11.92
C THR A 299 11.82 13.36 -10.62
N LEU A 300 13.02 13.50 -10.02
CA LEU A 300 13.26 14.33 -8.85
C LEU A 300 12.82 15.78 -9.11
N GLU A 301 13.30 16.40 -10.18
CA GLU A 301 12.97 17.79 -10.52
C GLU A 301 11.46 17.98 -10.72
N LEU A 302 10.80 17.04 -11.41
CA LEU A 302 9.36 17.05 -11.61
C LEU A 302 8.60 16.95 -10.28
N VAL A 303 8.92 15.95 -9.44
CA VAL A 303 8.23 15.72 -8.17
C VAL A 303 8.49 16.88 -7.20
N TRP A 304 9.71 17.42 -7.18
CA TRP A 304 10.09 18.54 -6.34
C TRP A 304 9.32 19.83 -6.70
N ALA A 305 9.22 20.15 -7.99
CA ALA A 305 8.46 21.31 -8.46
C ALA A 305 6.96 21.19 -8.10
N ARG A 306 6.38 19.98 -8.26
CA ARG A 306 4.99 19.69 -7.89
C ARG A 306 4.77 19.82 -6.39
N LEU A 307 5.70 19.29 -5.58
CA LEU A 307 5.65 19.39 -4.12
C LEU A 307 5.62 20.86 -3.66
N HIS A 308 6.54 21.70 -4.15
CA HIS A 308 6.56 23.12 -3.78
C HIS A 308 5.35 23.91 -4.26
N THR A 309 4.83 23.57 -5.44
CA THR A 309 3.60 24.20 -5.97
C THR A 309 2.40 23.88 -5.08
N ALA A 310 2.25 22.62 -4.65
CA ALA A 310 1.13 22.18 -3.83
C ALA A 310 1.31 22.44 -2.32
N MET A 311 2.55 22.60 -1.87
CA MET A 311 2.92 22.84 -0.47
C MET A 311 3.93 23.99 -0.34
N PRO A 312 3.53 25.24 -0.68
CA PRO A 312 4.40 26.41 -0.58
C PRO A 312 4.87 26.67 0.86
N GLU A 313 4.17 26.15 1.87
CA GLU A 313 4.52 26.27 3.29
C GLU A 313 5.88 25.65 3.64
N LEU A 314 6.40 24.76 2.79
CA LEU A 314 7.71 24.14 2.97
C LEU A 314 8.87 25.13 2.76
N GLY A 315 8.68 26.15 1.91
CA GLY A 315 9.70 27.19 1.66
C GLY A 315 11.07 26.61 1.27
N ASP A 316 12.14 27.20 1.79
CA ASP A 316 13.54 26.74 1.68
C ASP A 316 13.99 25.90 2.89
N GLU A 317 13.06 25.56 3.79
CA GLU A 317 13.30 24.83 5.04
C GLU A 317 13.22 23.29 4.87
N VAL A 318 13.33 22.82 3.62
CA VAL A 318 13.32 21.40 3.25
C VAL A 318 14.47 21.07 2.30
N GLU A 319 15.09 19.92 2.51
CA GLU A 319 16.22 19.43 1.72
C GLU A 319 16.00 17.97 1.33
N VAL A 320 16.30 17.63 0.08
CA VAL A 320 16.31 16.24 -0.39
C VAL A 320 17.59 15.57 0.06
N ILE A 321 17.46 14.47 0.81
CA ILE A 321 18.58 13.66 1.28
C ILE A 321 18.86 12.52 0.30
N GLU A 322 17.81 11.83 -0.15
CA GLU A 322 17.93 10.64 -0.99
C GLU A 322 16.63 10.38 -1.75
N THR A 323 16.73 9.71 -2.89
CA THR A 323 15.63 9.21 -3.70
C THR A 323 15.55 7.68 -3.60
N ALA A 324 14.36 7.11 -3.72
CA ALA A 324 14.23 5.66 -3.94
C ALA A 324 13.27 5.37 -5.08
N THR A 325 13.69 4.47 -5.96
CA THR A 325 12.97 4.13 -7.19
C THR A 325 12.45 2.69 -7.12
N PRO A 326 11.60 2.26 -8.06
CA PRO A 326 11.24 0.85 -8.20
C PRO A 326 12.45 -0.09 -8.34
N GLN A 327 13.60 0.36 -8.84
CA GLN A 327 14.83 -0.45 -8.82
C GLN A 327 15.35 -0.64 -7.39
N THR A 328 15.40 0.42 -6.58
CA THR A 328 15.77 0.33 -5.15
C THR A 328 14.89 -0.68 -4.41
N PHE A 329 13.57 -0.66 -4.65
CA PHE A 329 12.65 -1.64 -4.07
C PHE A 329 12.91 -3.06 -4.57
N TYR A 330 13.22 -3.24 -5.86
CA TYR A 330 13.58 -4.54 -6.39
C TYR A 330 14.86 -5.08 -5.76
N GLU A 331 15.88 -4.26 -5.56
CA GLU A 331 17.14 -4.71 -4.96
C GLU A 331 16.99 -5.13 -3.50
N THR A 332 16.21 -4.35 -2.74
CA THR A 332 16.01 -4.55 -1.31
C THR A 332 14.99 -5.65 -0.99
N THR A 333 13.92 -5.77 -1.78
CA THR A 333 12.80 -6.70 -1.50
C THR A 333 12.67 -7.84 -2.48
N ARG A 334 13.34 -7.77 -3.64
CA ARG A 334 13.27 -8.74 -4.76
C ARG A 334 11.87 -8.98 -5.33
N ARG A 335 10.92 -8.11 -4.98
CA ARG A 335 9.57 -8.08 -5.53
C ARG A 335 9.61 -7.77 -7.02
N LYS A 336 8.73 -8.38 -7.80
CA LYS A 336 8.64 -8.17 -9.25
C LYS A 336 8.61 -6.67 -9.60
N PHE A 337 9.61 -6.23 -10.36
CA PHE A 337 9.83 -4.82 -10.75
C PHE A 337 9.82 -3.81 -9.58
N GLY A 338 10.04 -4.26 -8.34
CA GLY A 338 9.93 -3.38 -7.16
C GLY A 338 8.53 -2.81 -6.94
N MET A 339 7.50 -3.50 -7.43
CA MET A 339 6.11 -3.08 -7.20
C MET A 339 5.77 -3.09 -5.71
N VAL A 340 5.02 -2.07 -5.29
CA VAL A 340 4.58 -1.84 -3.91
C VAL A 340 3.06 -1.89 -3.81
N GLY A 341 2.57 -2.15 -2.60
CA GLY A 341 1.15 -2.19 -2.32
C GLY A 341 0.43 -3.42 -2.86
N GLY A 342 -0.88 -3.44 -2.62
CA GLY A 342 -1.76 -4.53 -3.03
C GLY A 342 -2.23 -4.40 -4.48
N LEU A 343 -3.04 -5.38 -4.89
CA LEU A 343 -3.69 -5.36 -6.18
C LEU A 343 -5.03 -4.64 -6.10
N CYS A 344 -5.35 -3.89 -7.15
CA CYS A 344 -6.70 -3.36 -7.27
C CYS A 344 -7.72 -4.51 -7.39
N ALA A 345 -8.67 -4.60 -6.45
CA ALA A 345 -9.56 -5.74 -6.20
C ALA A 345 -10.61 -6.04 -7.30
N SER A 346 -10.40 -5.63 -8.55
CA SER A 346 -11.35 -5.90 -9.63
C SER A 346 -11.17 -7.31 -10.21
N ARG A 347 -12.03 -8.24 -9.79
CA ARG A 347 -12.46 -9.41 -10.58
C ARG A 347 -11.40 -10.47 -10.96
N VAL A 348 -10.48 -10.79 -10.06
CA VAL A 348 -9.60 -11.95 -10.30
C VAL A 348 -10.19 -13.13 -9.56
N SER A 349 -10.67 -14.16 -10.29
CA SER A 349 -11.26 -15.35 -9.67
C SER A 349 -10.26 -16.21 -8.88
N VAL A 350 -8.96 -15.98 -9.10
CA VAL A 350 -7.85 -16.47 -8.24
C VAL A 350 -7.64 -15.54 -7.04
N VAL A 351 -8.57 -14.63 -6.76
CA VAL A 351 -8.63 -13.71 -5.62
C VAL A 351 -10.07 -13.64 -5.13
N SER A 352 -10.64 -14.81 -4.81
CA SER A 352 -11.89 -14.90 -4.04
C SER A 352 -11.58 -14.91 -2.54
N GLU A 353 -12.58 -14.72 -1.68
CA GLU A 353 -12.44 -14.37 -0.25
C GLU A 353 -11.59 -15.35 0.61
N ASN A 354 -11.17 -16.51 0.10
CA ASN A 354 -10.32 -17.51 0.77
C ASN A 354 -9.02 -17.81 0.00
N ASN A 355 -8.23 -16.77 -0.29
CA ASN A 355 -7.25 -16.79 -1.38
C ASN A 355 -5.81 -17.20 -1.07
N PHE A 356 -5.59 -17.90 0.03
CA PHE A 356 -4.24 -18.32 0.40
C PHE A 356 -3.78 -19.54 -0.38
N ARG A 357 -4.63 -20.18 -1.20
CA ARG A 357 -4.29 -21.46 -1.84
C ARG A 357 -3.60 -21.29 -3.17
N THR A 358 -2.76 -22.28 -3.49
CA THR A 358 -2.23 -22.47 -4.83
C THR A 358 -2.81 -23.74 -5.48
N ILE A 359 -2.30 -24.08 -6.65
CA ILE A 359 -2.57 -25.36 -7.32
C ILE A 359 -2.06 -26.58 -6.53
N PHE A 360 -1.18 -26.36 -5.54
CA PHE A 360 -0.66 -27.39 -4.67
C PHE A 360 -1.33 -27.31 -3.30
N PRO A 361 -1.87 -28.42 -2.76
CA PRO A 361 -2.61 -28.41 -1.50
C PRO A 361 -1.81 -27.91 -0.28
N ASN A 362 -0.50 -28.18 -0.25
CA ASN A 362 0.39 -27.81 0.86
C ASN A 362 1.16 -26.50 0.63
N VAL A 363 0.86 -25.75 -0.43
CA VAL A 363 1.49 -24.47 -0.69
C VAL A 363 0.46 -23.35 -0.59
N PHE A 364 0.78 -22.40 0.28
CA PHE A 364 -0.05 -21.25 0.57
C PHE A 364 0.64 -19.92 0.21
N LEU A 365 -0.16 -18.89 0.04
CA LEU A 365 0.23 -17.52 -0.26
C LEU A 365 -0.18 -16.62 0.89
N VAL A 366 0.65 -15.62 1.20
CA VAL A 366 0.31 -14.53 2.13
C VAL A 366 0.92 -13.24 1.61
N GLY A 367 0.39 -12.08 2.04
CA GLY A 367 0.94 -10.78 1.70
C GLY A 367 -0.03 -9.87 0.93
N ASP A 368 0.47 -8.70 0.56
CA ASP A 368 -0.30 -7.59 -0.01
C ASP A 368 -0.91 -7.88 -1.39
N THR A 369 -0.21 -8.67 -2.23
CA THR A 369 -0.72 -9.03 -3.56
C THR A 369 -1.75 -10.16 -3.57
N VAL A 370 -2.11 -10.69 -2.40
CA VAL A 370 -3.13 -11.75 -2.25
C VAL A 370 -4.23 -11.39 -1.26
N SER A 371 -3.95 -10.49 -0.31
CA SER A 371 -4.92 -10.00 0.65
C SER A 371 -6.09 -9.28 -0.05
N SER A 372 -7.32 -9.58 0.38
CA SER A 372 -8.54 -8.88 -0.04
C SER A 372 -8.75 -7.55 0.70
N SER A 373 -7.88 -7.26 1.67
CA SER A 373 -7.95 -6.09 2.54
C SER A 373 -6.67 -5.27 2.42
N PRO A 374 -6.78 -3.95 2.22
CA PRO A 374 -5.62 -3.09 2.06
C PRO A 374 -4.81 -2.94 3.36
N GLY A 375 -3.52 -2.61 3.18
CA GLY A 375 -2.66 -2.19 4.26
C GLY A 375 -2.30 -3.28 5.27
N LEU A 376 -1.54 -2.89 6.28
CA LEU A 376 -0.97 -3.80 7.27
C LEU A 376 -2.04 -4.57 8.07
N ALA A 377 -3.13 -3.89 8.46
CA ALA A 377 -4.22 -4.52 9.19
C ALA A 377 -4.85 -5.64 8.36
N GLY A 378 -5.18 -5.35 7.10
CA GLY A 378 -5.74 -6.31 6.18
C GLY A 378 -4.83 -7.52 5.93
N ILE A 379 -3.53 -7.28 5.72
CA ILE A 379 -2.54 -8.36 5.56
C ILE A 379 -2.45 -9.23 6.82
N SER A 380 -2.55 -8.62 8.00
CA SER A 380 -2.48 -9.33 9.29
C SER A 380 -3.73 -10.19 9.53
N GLU A 381 -4.92 -9.68 9.24
CA GLU A 381 -6.18 -10.44 9.27
C GLU A 381 -6.12 -11.62 8.31
N SER A 382 -5.61 -11.37 7.10
CA SER A 382 -5.42 -12.39 6.06
C SER A 382 -4.45 -13.49 6.55
N ALA A 383 -3.28 -13.11 7.09
CA ALA A 383 -2.33 -14.07 7.65
C ALA A 383 -2.90 -14.89 8.82
N LYS A 384 -3.71 -14.27 9.68
CA LYS A 384 -4.41 -14.99 10.76
C LYS A 384 -5.40 -16.01 10.22
N ALA A 385 -6.24 -15.62 9.25
CA ALA A 385 -7.20 -16.54 8.64
C ALA A 385 -6.51 -17.74 7.99
N LEU A 386 -5.36 -17.53 7.33
CA LEU A 386 -4.53 -18.63 6.83
C LEU A 386 -4.03 -19.55 7.96
N ALA A 387 -3.52 -18.97 9.05
CA ALA A 387 -3.05 -19.76 10.18
C ALA A 387 -4.18 -20.64 10.75
N ASP A 388 -5.40 -20.09 10.89
CA ASP A 388 -6.56 -20.84 11.37
C ASP A 388 -6.92 -22.00 10.42
N VAL A 389 -6.84 -21.80 9.10
CA VAL A 389 -7.04 -22.86 8.09
C VAL A 389 -5.98 -23.96 8.22
N ILE A 390 -4.70 -23.58 8.33
CA ILE A 390 -3.60 -24.54 8.46
C ILE A 390 -3.76 -25.39 9.72
N CYS A 391 -4.09 -24.78 10.86
CA CYS A 391 -4.31 -25.49 12.13
C CYS A 391 -5.50 -26.45 12.11
N GLN A 392 -6.47 -26.24 11.21
CA GLN A 392 -7.62 -27.14 11.06
C GLN A 392 -7.34 -28.30 10.10
N GLU A 393 -6.45 -28.10 9.12
CA GLU A 393 -6.20 -29.05 8.03
C GLU A 393 -4.95 -29.93 8.22
N LEU A 394 -3.95 -29.44 8.95
CA LEU A 394 -2.64 -30.07 9.16
C LEU A 394 -2.38 -30.27 10.66
#